data_AF-A0A7C4T6C6-F1
#
_entry.id   AF-A0A7C4T6C6-F1
#
_cell.length_a   1.000
_cell.length_b   1.000
_cell.length_c   1.000
_cell.angle_alpha   90.00
_cell.angle_beta   90.00
_cell.angle_gamma   90.00
#
_symmetry.space_group_name_H-M   'P 1'
#
loop_
_entity.id
_entity.type
_entity.pdbx_description
1 polymer ?
#
loop_
_entity_poly.entity_id
_entity_poly.type
_entity_poly.pdbx_seq_one_letter_code
_entity_poly.pdbx_strand_id
1 'polypeptide(L)'
;MVTHLMETFARYSGIDLTVRAKGDEGHHVCEDLALAIGRALRKAFPSSGVTRFGDATVPMDETLVQVAVDLIDRPHYHADLSPASMGEHVLRSLVTEAKITFHQRTLRVGQEHHLLEATYKAFGLALVKALEPSPRGFSLKGRVEWEESS
;
A
#
# COMPACT_ATOMS: atom_id res chain seq x y z
N MET A 1 -3.07 0.79 18.14
CA MET A 1 -3.75 0.95 16.83
C MET A 1 -2.82 0.68 15.66
N VAL A 2 -1.71 1.42 15.48
CA VAL A 2 -0.78 1.23 14.35
C VAL A 2 -0.24 -0.20 14.23
N THR A 3 0.19 -0.81 15.34
CA THR A 3 0.65 -2.22 15.35
C THR A 3 -0.39 -3.17 14.75
N HIS A 4 -1.65 -3.06 15.20
CA HIS A 4 -2.76 -3.87 14.69
C HIS A 4 -3.02 -3.66 13.19
N LEU A 5 -2.96 -2.42 12.72
CA LEU A 5 -3.12 -2.12 11.29
C LEU A 5 -1.97 -2.73 10.47
N MET A 6 -0.73 -2.66 10.95
CA MET A 6 0.43 -3.27 10.28
C MET A 6 0.37 -4.80 10.28
N GLU A 7 -0.04 -5.41 11.39
CA GLU A 7 -0.29 -6.86 11.47
C GLU A 7 -1.42 -7.28 10.52
N THR A 8 -2.46 -6.46 10.39
CA THR A 8 -3.54 -6.66 9.43
C THR A 8 -3.02 -6.61 8.00
N PHE A 9 -2.24 -5.58 7.65
CA PHE A 9 -1.63 -5.52 6.31
C PHE A 9 -0.73 -6.71 6.03
N ALA A 10 0.14 -7.10 6.97
CA ALA A 10 1.02 -8.26 6.82
C ALA A 10 0.21 -9.54 6.55
N ARG A 11 -0.83 -9.79 7.35
CA ARG A 11 -1.71 -10.96 7.20
C ARG A 11 -2.39 -11.01 5.83
N TYR A 12 -2.96 -9.89 5.37
CA TYR A 12 -3.76 -9.87 4.12
C TYR A 12 -2.91 -9.69 2.87
N SER A 13 -1.66 -9.22 2.98
CA SER A 13 -0.69 -9.21 1.89
C SER A 13 0.08 -10.53 1.76
N GLY A 14 0.03 -11.40 2.77
CA GLY A 14 0.86 -12.60 2.84
C GLY A 14 2.35 -12.29 3.02
N ILE A 15 2.70 -11.07 3.45
CA ILE A 15 4.07 -10.63 3.67
C ILE A 15 4.44 -10.86 5.12
N ASP A 16 5.54 -11.58 5.35
CA ASP A 16 6.12 -11.73 6.67
C ASP A 16 6.82 -10.44 7.10
N LEU A 17 6.27 -9.81 8.14
CA LEU A 17 6.75 -8.54 8.68
C LEU A 17 7.35 -8.75 10.07
N THR A 18 8.68 -8.59 10.20
CA THR A 18 9.36 -8.57 11.50
C THR A 18 9.94 -7.19 11.74
N VAL A 19 9.42 -6.46 12.73
CA VAL A 19 9.89 -5.09 13.02
C VAL A 19 10.15 -4.88 14.51
N ARG A 20 11.22 -4.14 14.80
CA ARG A 20 11.52 -3.59 16.12
C ARG A 20 11.76 -2.10 15.95
N ALA A 21 10.97 -1.29 16.65
CA ALA A 21 11.12 0.15 16.67
C ALA A 21 11.23 0.62 18.13
N LYS A 22 12.12 1.58 18.38
CA LYS A 22 12.31 2.24 19.67
C LYS A 22 12.65 3.70 19.40
N GLY A 23 11.96 4.60 20.08
CA GLY A 23 12.17 6.04 19.96
C GLY A 23 11.57 6.77 21.16
N ASP A 24 11.70 8.08 21.13
CA ASP A 24 11.29 9.02 22.18
C ASP A 24 9.82 9.43 22.07
N GLU A 25 9.33 9.65 20.84
CA GLU A 25 7.97 10.10 20.57
C GLU A 25 7.19 9.11 19.71
N GLY A 26 5.94 8.83 20.10
CA GLY A 26 5.08 7.86 19.42
C GLY A 26 4.79 8.22 17.95
N HIS A 27 4.73 9.50 17.60
CA HIS A 27 4.55 9.96 16.21
C HIS A 27 5.76 9.56 15.35
N HIS A 28 6.96 10.01 15.73
CA HIS A 28 8.19 9.74 14.98
C HIS A 28 8.44 8.23 14.84
N VAL A 29 8.19 7.46 15.92
CA VAL A 29 8.32 6.00 15.87
C VAL A 29 7.40 5.37 14.83
N CYS A 30 6.16 5.84 14.70
CA CYS A 30 5.21 5.30 13.72
C CYS A 30 5.55 5.73 12.29
N GLU A 31 6.02 6.96 12.09
CA GLU A 31 6.46 7.45 10.79
C GLU A 31 7.72 6.71 10.30
N ASP A 32 8.76 6.63 11.15
CA ASP A 32 10.00 5.93 10.82
C ASP A 32 9.78 4.44 10.55
N LEU A 33 8.85 3.82 11.29
CA LEU A 33 8.38 2.47 11.04
C LEU A 33 7.82 2.34 9.61
N ALA A 34 6.89 3.23 9.24
CA ALA A 34 6.25 3.24 7.93
C ALA A 34 7.29 3.39 6.80
N LEU A 35 8.24 4.31 6.97
CA LEU A 35 9.33 4.56 6.04
C LEU A 35 10.26 3.34 5.91
N ALA A 36 10.64 2.72 7.02
CA ALA A 36 11.49 1.53 7.00
C ALA A 36 10.83 0.36 6.23
N ILE A 37 9.53 0.14 6.46
CA ILE A 37 8.75 -0.89 5.78
C ILE A 37 8.57 -0.55 4.30
N GLY A 38 8.24 0.71 3.97
CA GLY A 38 8.10 1.16 2.59
C GLY A 38 9.38 0.92 1.77
N ARG A 39 10.55 1.25 2.32
CA ARG A 39 11.84 0.94 1.67
C ARG A 39 12.05 -0.55 1.46
N ALA A 40 11.70 -1.37 2.44
CA ALA A 40 11.84 -2.83 2.33
C ALA A 40 10.93 -3.38 1.23
N LEU A 41 9.67 -2.94 1.18
CA LEU A 41 8.73 -3.30 0.11
C LEU A 41 9.26 -2.91 -1.26
N ARG A 42 9.72 -1.66 -1.43
CA ARG A 42 10.26 -1.20 -2.72
C ARG A 42 11.44 -2.05 -3.19
N LYS A 43 12.33 -2.43 -2.28
CA LYS A 43 13.47 -3.31 -2.59
C LYS A 43 13.03 -4.73 -2.97
N ALA A 44 11.93 -5.21 -2.40
CA ALA A 44 11.41 -6.55 -2.66
C ALA A 44 10.61 -6.65 -3.97
N PHE A 45 10.06 -5.52 -4.48
CA PHE A 45 9.27 -5.54 -5.70
C PHE A 45 10.10 -5.94 -6.93
N PRO A 46 9.61 -6.88 -7.75
CA PRO A 46 10.30 -7.29 -8.96
C PRO A 46 10.29 -6.15 -9.99
N SER A 47 11.30 -6.07 -10.84
CA SER A 47 11.37 -5.04 -11.89
C SER A 47 10.38 -5.26 -13.05
N SER A 48 9.94 -6.50 -13.26
CA SER A 48 9.03 -6.95 -14.31
C SER A 48 8.47 -8.33 -13.97
N GLY A 49 7.55 -8.86 -14.80
CA GLY A 49 7.05 -10.23 -14.67
C GLY A 49 5.90 -10.38 -13.68
N VAL A 50 5.28 -9.27 -13.26
CA VAL A 50 4.06 -9.24 -12.45
C VAL A 50 2.93 -8.50 -13.15
N THR A 51 1.70 -8.72 -12.72
CA THR A 51 0.51 -8.01 -13.17
C THR A 51 0.59 -6.49 -12.96
N ARG A 52 1.41 -6.01 -12.01
CA ARG A 52 1.69 -4.61 -11.66
C ARG A 52 0.52 -3.85 -11.03
N PHE A 53 -0.69 -4.12 -11.46
CA PHE A 53 -1.91 -3.51 -10.96
C PHE A 53 -2.70 -4.49 -10.11
N GLY A 54 -3.34 -3.99 -9.06
CA GLY A 54 -4.25 -4.78 -8.26
C GLY A 54 -5.27 -3.91 -7.54
N ASP A 55 -6.45 -4.46 -7.29
CA ASP A 55 -7.49 -3.80 -6.53
C ASP A 55 -8.25 -4.78 -5.63
N ALA A 56 -8.82 -4.27 -4.55
CA ALA A 56 -9.68 -5.04 -3.67
C ALA A 56 -10.78 -4.16 -3.10
N THR A 57 -12.00 -4.69 -3.06
CA THR A 57 -13.13 -4.09 -2.35
C THR A 57 -13.42 -4.92 -1.11
N VAL A 58 -13.36 -4.30 0.08
CA VAL A 58 -13.42 -5.00 1.36
C VAL A 58 -14.45 -4.35 2.29
N PRO A 59 -15.40 -5.12 2.84
CA PRO A 59 -16.27 -4.66 3.90
C PRO A 59 -15.62 -4.80 5.28
N MET A 60 -16.10 -4.00 6.23
CA MET A 60 -15.96 -4.23 7.67
C MET A 60 -17.16 -3.64 8.37
N ASP A 61 -18.06 -4.51 8.84
CA ASP A 61 -19.35 -4.14 9.42
C ASP A 61 -20.11 -3.12 8.53
N GLU A 62 -20.36 -1.92 9.03
CA GLU A 62 -21.07 -0.87 8.29
C GLU A 62 -20.22 -0.21 7.19
N THR A 63 -18.91 -0.43 7.18
CA THR A 63 -17.96 0.19 6.26
C THR A 63 -17.75 -0.66 4.99
N LEU A 64 -17.60 -0.01 3.84
CA LEU A 64 -17.14 -0.63 2.60
C LEU A 64 -16.12 0.28 1.91
N VAL A 65 -14.94 -0.26 1.57
CA VAL A 65 -13.88 0.49 0.88
C VAL A 65 -13.40 -0.25 -0.37
N GLN A 66 -12.85 0.49 -1.33
CA GLN A 66 -12.02 -0.08 -2.40
C GLN A 66 -10.63 0.53 -2.35
N VAL A 67 -9.62 -0.32 -2.51
CA VAL A 67 -8.22 0.08 -2.72
C VAL A 67 -7.76 -0.38 -4.08
N ALA A 68 -7.06 0.48 -4.82
CA ALA A 68 -6.39 0.17 -6.08
C ALA A 68 -4.92 0.63 -6.02
N VAL A 69 -4.02 -0.20 -6.55
CA VAL A 69 -2.58 0.05 -6.55
C VAL A 69 -1.96 -0.16 -7.94
N ASP A 70 -0.95 0.65 -8.24
CA ASP A 70 -0.02 0.49 -9.35
C ASP A 70 1.42 0.48 -8.79
N LEU A 71 2.11 -0.65 -8.97
CA LEU A 71 3.51 -0.82 -8.57
C LEU A 71 4.42 -0.14 -9.59
N ILE A 72 4.67 1.15 -9.42
CA ILE A 72 5.49 1.94 -10.34
C ILE A 72 6.34 2.96 -9.58
N ASP A 73 7.46 3.41 -10.14
CA ASP A 73 8.33 4.45 -9.55
C ASP A 73 7.70 5.87 -9.56
N ARG A 74 6.39 5.98 -9.33
CA ARG A 74 5.63 7.23 -9.21
C ARG A 74 4.80 7.17 -7.91
N PRO A 75 5.34 7.68 -6.79
CA PRO A 75 4.58 7.74 -5.56
C PRO A 75 3.38 8.67 -5.73
N HIS A 76 2.20 8.15 -5.45
CA HIS A 76 0.97 8.94 -5.40
C HIS A 76 0.05 8.33 -4.35
N TYR A 77 -0.58 9.18 -3.55
CA TYR A 77 -1.47 8.74 -2.49
C TYR A 77 -2.75 9.57 -2.50
N HIS A 78 -3.87 8.87 -2.54
CA HIS A 78 -5.20 9.45 -2.37
C HIS A 78 -6.05 8.51 -1.53
N ALA A 79 -6.71 9.03 -0.49
CA ALA A 79 -7.59 8.25 0.38
C ALA A 79 -8.69 9.15 0.96
N ASP A 80 -9.90 8.59 1.07
CA ASP A 80 -11.06 9.18 1.76
C ASP A 80 -10.99 8.91 3.27
N LEU A 81 -9.84 9.20 3.88
CA LEU A 81 -9.54 8.99 5.30
C LEU A 81 -9.27 10.32 6.01
N SER A 82 -9.48 10.35 7.32
CA SER A 82 -9.20 11.54 8.14
C SER A 82 -7.70 11.84 8.16
N PRO A 83 -7.24 13.04 7.71
CA PRO A 83 -5.82 13.40 7.70
C PRO A 83 -5.19 13.52 9.09
N ALA A 84 -6.02 13.61 10.15
CA ALA A 84 -5.56 13.67 11.53
C ALA A 84 -5.26 12.27 12.11
N SER A 85 -5.60 11.21 11.39
CA SER A 85 -5.46 9.84 11.87
C SER A 85 -4.02 9.34 11.75
N MET A 86 -3.47 8.80 12.83
CA MET A 86 -2.13 8.19 12.79
C MET A 86 -2.08 6.97 11.84
N GLY A 87 -3.17 6.22 11.72
CA GLY A 87 -3.25 5.10 10.77
C GLY A 87 -3.18 5.58 9.32
N GLU A 88 -3.81 6.71 9.02
CA GLU A 88 -3.74 7.34 7.70
C GLU A 88 -2.33 7.87 7.40
N HIS A 89 -1.71 8.55 8.36
CA HIS A 89 -0.35 9.07 8.21
C HIS A 89 0.67 7.95 7.95
N VAL A 90 0.61 6.85 8.72
CA VAL A 90 1.44 5.65 8.51
C VAL A 90 1.23 5.07 7.12
N LEU A 91 -0.02 4.94 6.67
CA LEU A 91 -0.32 4.39 5.34
C LEU A 91 0.25 5.27 4.23
N ARG A 92 0.06 6.59 4.32
CA ARG A 92 0.59 7.55 3.35
C ARG A 92 2.11 7.47 3.27
N SER A 93 2.81 7.48 4.42
CA SER A 93 4.27 7.41 4.48
C SER A 93 4.78 6.08 3.92
N LEU A 94 4.15 4.96 4.26
CA LEU A 94 4.52 3.63 3.75
C LEU A 94 4.40 3.55 2.23
N VAL A 95 3.24 3.94 1.68
CA VAL A 95 2.96 3.86 0.23
C VAL A 95 3.88 4.79 -0.56
N THR A 96 4.10 6.00 -0.05
CA THR A 96 4.96 7.00 -0.69
C THR A 96 6.39 6.49 -0.77
N GLU A 97 6.92 5.96 0.34
CA GLU A 97 8.28 5.42 0.40
C GLU A 97 8.43 4.10 -0.37
N ALA A 98 7.37 3.28 -0.42
CA ALA A 98 7.32 2.08 -1.26
C ALA A 98 7.26 2.41 -2.77
N LYS A 99 7.06 3.69 -3.11
CA LYS A 99 6.82 4.17 -4.48
C LYS A 99 5.70 3.37 -5.12
N ILE A 100 4.51 3.51 -4.58
CA ILE A 100 3.29 2.93 -5.13
C ILE A 100 2.36 4.10 -5.49
N THR A 101 1.66 4.00 -6.62
CA THR A 101 0.46 4.82 -6.84
C THR A 101 -0.71 4.12 -6.16
N PHE A 102 -1.32 4.76 -5.18
CA PHE A 102 -2.34 4.20 -4.30
C PHE A 102 -3.57 5.07 -4.30
N HIS A 103 -4.72 4.43 -4.46
CA HIS A 103 -6.02 5.04 -4.26
C HIS A 103 -6.84 4.19 -3.29
N GLN A 104 -7.40 4.84 -2.28
CA GLN A 104 -8.49 4.31 -1.49
C GLN A 104 -9.71 5.20 -1.71
N ARG A 105 -10.87 4.57 -1.89
CA ARG A 105 -12.17 5.26 -1.88
C ARG A 105 -13.14 4.60 -0.93
N THR A 106 -13.92 5.41 -0.23
CA THR A 106 -14.93 4.94 0.71
C THR A 106 -16.28 4.82 -0.02
N LEU A 107 -16.76 3.58 -0.18
CA LEU A 107 -18.03 3.28 -0.85
C LEU A 107 -19.21 3.36 0.13
N ARG A 108 -18.97 3.03 1.40
CA ARG A 108 -19.92 3.23 2.50
C ARG A 108 -19.15 3.65 3.74
N VAL A 109 -19.51 4.81 4.26
CA VAL A 109 -18.89 5.40 5.46
C VAL A 109 -19.35 4.64 6.71
N GLY A 110 -18.42 4.48 7.65
CA GLY A 110 -18.67 3.92 8.97
C GLY A 110 -17.75 4.52 10.01
N GLN A 111 -17.46 3.77 11.07
CA GLN A 111 -16.52 4.18 12.10
C GLN A 111 -15.09 4.25 11.57
N GLU A 112 -14.30 5.18 12.12
CA GLU A 112 -12.91 5.39 11.68
C GLU A 112 -12.06 4.12 11.79
N HIS A 113 -12.23 3.35 12.87
CA HIS A 113 -11.51 2.09 13.06
C HIS A 113 -11.81 1.08 11.94
N HIS A 114 -13.08 0.95 11.56
CA HIS A 114 -13.51 0.04 10.49
C HIS A 114 -13.02 0.50 9.11
N LEU A 115 -13.02 1.82 8.86
CA LEU A 115 -12.43 2.42 7.65
C LEU A 115 -10.94 2.11 7.51
N LEU A 116 -10.16 2.33 8.58
CA LEU A 116 -8.73 2.06 8.57
C LEU A 116 -8.46 0.57 8.39
N GLU A 117 -9.10 -0.30 9.18
CA GLU A 117 -8.83 -1.72 9.10
C GLU A 117 -9.29 -2.33 7.76
N ALA A 118 -10.46 -1.95 7.23
CA ALA A 118 -10.90 -2.37 5.90
C ALA A 118 -9.93 -1.89 4.80
N THR A 119 -9.38 -0.67 4.94
CA THR A 119 -8.38 -0.13 4.01
C THR A 119 -7.09 -0.94 4.04
N TYR A 120 -6.58 -1.28 5.22
CA TYR A 120 -5.35 -2.08 5.35
C TYR A 120 -5.54 -3.53 4.84
N LYS A 121 -6.72 -4.13 5.06
CA LYS A 121 -7.11 -5.41 4.45
C LYS A 121 -7.12 -5.33 2.92
N ALA A 122 -7.81 -4.32 2.38
CA ALA A 122 -7.93 -4.10 0.95
C ALA A 122 -6.56 -3.82 0.31
N PHE A 123 -5.70 -3.04 0.95
CA PHE A 123 -4.35 -2.80 0.47
C PHE A 123 -3.53 -4.08 0.38
N GLY A 124 -3.57 -4.92 1.42
CA GLY A 124 -2.88 -6.21 1.39
C GLY A 124 -3.36 -7.10 0.22
N LEU A 125 -4.66 -7.24 0.05
CA LEU A 125 -5.24 -8.04 -1.04
C LEU A 125 -4.96 -7.46 -2.44
N ALA A 126 -5.02 -6.13 -2.58
CA ALA A 126 -4.68 -5.45 -3.82
C ALA A 126 -3.20 -5.65 -4.18
N LEU A 127 -2.32 -5.62 -3.17
CA LEU A 127 -0.89 -5.86 -3.35
C LEU A 127 -0.59 -7.29 -3.77
N VAL A 128 -1.27 -8.29 -3.21
CA VAL A 128 -1.16 -9.70 -3.65
C VAL A 128 -1.45 -9.79 -5.15
N LYS A 129 -2.59 -9.24 -5.58
CA LYS A 129 -2.98 -9.25 -7.00
C LYS A 129 -1.96 -8.55 -7.88
N ALA A 130 -1.41 -7.41 -7.44
CA ALA A 130 -0.42 -6.63 -8.19
C ALA A 130 0.95 -7.32 -8.32
N LEU A 131 1.25 -8.25 -7.42
CA LEU A 131 2.47 -9.06 -7.40
C LEU A 131 2.29 -10.44 -8.03
N GLU A 132 1.09 -10.80 -8.50
CA GLU A 132 0.86 -12.07 -9.18
C GLU A 132 1.79 -12.20 -10.40
N PRO A 133 2.50 -13.34 -10.55
CA PRO A 133 3.33 -13.57 -11.72
C PRO A 133 2.52 -13.49 -13.02
N SER A 134 3.02 -12.74 -13.99
CA SER A 134 2.38 -12.60 -15.30
C SER A 134 3.40 -12.73 -16.43
N PRO A 135 3.23 -13.70 -17.35
CA PRO A 135 4.09 -13.86 -18.53
C PRO A 135 4.02 -12.68 -19.50
N ARG A 136 2.92 -11.91 -19.45
CA ARG A 136 2.73 -10.64 -20.18
C ARG A 136 2.87 -9.44 -19.24
N GLY A 137 3.52 -9.64 -18.10
CA GLY A 137 3.60 -8.67 -17.02
C GLY A 137 4.25 -7.37 -17.48
N PHE A 138 3.81 -6.28 -16.87
CA PHE A 138 4.32 -4.96 -17.21
C PHE A 138 5.72 -4.77 -16.63
N SER A 139 6.55 -4.01 -17.32
CA SER A 139 7.77 -3.47 -16.71
C SER A 139 7.41 -2.37 -15.73
N LEU A 140 8.00 -2.40 -14.53
CA LEU A 140 7.88 -1.32 -13.56
C LEU A 140 8.80 -0.13 -13.90
N LYS A 141 9.75 -0.34 -14.82
CA LYS A 141 10.60 0.70 -15.42
C LYS A 141 10.18 0.87 -16.87
N GLY A 142 9.64 2.03 -17.24
CA GLY A 142 9.36 2.31 -18.65
C GLY A 142 10.65 2.22 -19.46
N ARG A 143 10.76 1.25 -20.37
CA ARG A 143 11.66 1.37 -21.52
C ARG A 143 10.79 1.84 -22.68
N VAL A 144 10.92 3.12 -23.01
CA VAL A 144 10.49 3.62 -24.31
C VAL A 144 11.77 3.78 -25.10
N GLU A 145 12.08 2.82 -25.95
CA GLU A 145 13.08 2.97 -26.99
C GLU A 145 12.32 3.48 -28.22
N TRP A 146 12.49 4.77 -28.53
CA TRP A 146 11.98 5.34 -29.77
C TRP A 146 12.98 5.00 -30.88
N GLU A 147 12.59 4.15 -31.83
CA GLU A 147 13.27 4.07 -33.12
C GLU A 147 12.63 5.10 -34.04
N GLU A 148 13.31 6.23 -34.26
CA GLU A 148 12.96 7.14 -35.34
C GLU A 148 13.35 6.48 -36.66
N SER A 149 12.38 5.96 -37.40
CA SER A 149 12.58 5.56 -38.80
C SER A 149 12.79 6.82 -39.64
N SER A 150 13.99 6.95 -40.21
CA SER A 150 14.36 7.99 -41.19
C SER A 150 13.73 7.74 -42.55
#